data_AF-A0A973A7C4-F1
#
_entry.id   AF-A0A973A7C4-F1
#
_cell.length_a   1.000
_cell.length_b   1.000
_cell.length_c   1.000
_cell.angle_alpha   90.00
_cell.angle_beta   90.00
_cell.angle_gamma   90.00
#
_symmetry.space_group_name_H-M   'P 1'
#
loop_
_entity.id
_entity.type
_entity.pdbx_description
1 polymer ?
#
loop_
_entity_poly.entity_id
_entity_poly.type
_entity_poly.pdbx_seq_one_letter_code
_entity_poly.pdbx_strand_id
1 'polypeptide(L)'
;MPKEMVDALRPEFVMPLVLKLCDENSRETGGLYEVGAGFIAKLRWERSKGKSFSVTDGFSPEDINAAWADITDFTDTDHPATLAESNLAIIRNLKS
;
A
#
# COMPACT_ATOMS: atom_id res chain seq x y z
N MET A 1 -12.30 10.77 -26.51
CA MET A 1 -11.14 11.47 -25.91
C MET A 1 -10.63 12.50 -26.90
N PRO A 2 -10.27 13.72 -26.47
CA PRO A 2 -9.66 14.73 -27.32
C PRO A 2 -8.32 14.25 -27.90
N LYS A 3 -7.97 14.70 -29.11
CA LYS A 3 -6.73 14.27 -29.80
C LYS A 3 -5.48 14.52 -28.96
N GLU A 4 -5.42 15.67 -28.28
CA GLU A 4 -4.30 16.05 -27.41
C GLU A 4 -4.07 15.07 -26.26
N MET A 5 -5.16 14.50 -25.70
CA MET A 5 -5.08 13.49 -24.64
C MET A 5 -4.60 12.14 -25.17
N VAL A 6 -4.98 11.77 -26.40
CA VAL A 6 -4.48 10.55 -27.06
C VAL A 6 -2.99 10.68 -27.39
N ASP A 7 -2.58 11.84 -27.89
CA ASP A 7 -1.17 12.13 -28.21
C ASP A 7 -0.28 12.13 -26.95
N ALA A 8 -0.84 12.53 -25.80
CA ALA A 8 -0.16 12.45 -24.50
C ALA A 8 -0.06 11.02 -23.94
N LEU A 9 -0.95 10.10 -24.34
CA LEU A 9 -0.94 8.69 -23.88
C LEU A 9 -0.12 7.77 -24.79
N ARG A 10 0.89 8.34 -25.44
CA ARG A 10 1.80 7.65 -26.33
C ARG A 10 2.66 6.61 -25.60
N PRO A 11 2.81 5.37 -26.13
CA PRO A 11 3.62 4.32 -25.51
C PRO A 11 5.08 4.73 -25.24
N GLU A 12 5.62 5.66 -26.02
CA GLU A 12 6.97 6.19 -25.86
C GLU A 12 7.19 6.88 -24.50
N PHE A 13 6.13 7.29 -23.82
CA PHE A 13 6.22 7.86 -22.47
C PHE A 13 6.23 6.79 -21.36
N VAL A 14 5.98 5.52 -21.69
CA VAL A 14 6.09 4.38 -20.77
C VAL A 14 7.46 3.71 -20.88
N MET A 15 8.00 3.64 -22.10
CA MET A 15 9.22 2.87 -22.39
C MET A 15 10.46 3.20 -21.56
N PRO A 16 10.76 4.48 -21.24
CA PRO A 16 11.95 4.81 -20.43
C PRO A 16 11.93 4.15 -19.05
N LEU A 17 10.76 4.04 -18.41
CA LEU A 17 10.64 3.37 -17.12
C LEU A 17 10.92 1.86 -17.25
N VAL A 18 10.41 1.23 -18.30
CA VAL A 18 10.68 -0.20 -18.58
C VAL A 18 12.17 -0.44 -18.74
N LEU A 19 12.85 0.36 -19.56
CA LEU A 19 14.30 0.25 -19.76
C LEU A 19 15.06 0.43 -18.44
N LYS A 20 14.71 1.45 -17.65
CA LYS A 20 15.32 1.68 -16.33
C LYS A 20 15.13 0.49 -15.38
N LEU A 21 13.95 -0.15 -15.38
CA LEU A 21 13.64 -1.28 -14.50
C LEU A 21 14.36 -2.56 -14.93
N CYS A 22 14.60 -2.73 -16.24
CA CYS A 22 15.32 -3.87 -16.83
C CYS A 22 16.83 -3.65 -17.00
N ASP A 23 17.35 -2.45 -16.70
CA ASP A 23 18.79 -2.15 -16.74
C ASP A 23 19.57 -3.09 -15.82
N GLU A 24 20.77 -3.50 -16.23
CA GLU A 24 21.63 -4.40 -15.46
C GLU A 24 22.03 -3.84 -14.08
N ASN A 25 22.03 -2.51 -13.94
CA ASN A 25 22.34 -1.84 -12.67
C ASN A 25 21.07 -1.53 -11.85
N SER A 26 19.88 -1.89 -12.34
CA SER A 26 18.62 -1.70 -11.62
C SER A 26 18.61 -2.54 -10.35
N ARG A 27 18.41 -1.86 -9.20
CA ARG A 27 18.24 -2.49 -7.89
C ARG A 27 16.78 -2.61 -7.46
N GLU A 28 15.85 -2.21 -8.31
CA GLU A 28 14.42 -2.25 -7.99
C GLU A 28 13.86 -3.67 -8.11
N THR A 29 13.10 -4.11 -7.11
CA THR A 29 12.37 -5.39 -7.12
C THR A 29 11.05 -5.26 -6.37
N GLY A 30 10.05 -6.04 -6.76
CA GLY A 30 8.73 -6.10 -6.09
C GLY A 30 7.93 -4.79 -6.10
N GLY A 31 8.34 -3.78 -6.88
CA GLY A 31 7.67 -2.49 -6.95
C GLY A 31 6.47 -2.49 -7.90
N LEU A 32 5.47 -1.69 -7.58
CA LEU A 32 4.35 -1.36 -8.45
C LEU A 32 4.48 0.10 -8.89
N TYR A 33 4.31 0.37 -10.19
CA TYR A 33 4.46 1.71 -10.75
C TYR A 33 3.25 2.10 -11.60
N GLU A 34 2.82 3.34 -11.45
CA GLU A 34 1.87 3.99 -12.36
C GLU A 34 2.66 4.87 -13.32
N VAL A 35 2.35 4.78 -14.62
CA VAL A 35 3.05 5.51 -15.66
C VAL A 35 2.11 5.86 -16.80
N GLY A 36 2.16 7.12 -17.24
CA GLY A 36 1.36 7.62 -18.36
C GLY A 36 1.49 9.12 -18.52
N ALA A 37 1.41 9.61 -19.77
CA ALA A 37 1.51 11.05 -20.08
C ALA A 37 2.70 11.78 -19.44
N GLY A 38 3.84 11.09 -19.30
CA GLY A 38 5.06 11.62 -18.67
C GLY A 38 5.06 11.61 -17.14
N PHE A 39 3.97 11.19 -16.49
CA PHE A 39 3.92 10.94 -15.06
C PHE A 39 4.45 9.55 -14.75
N ILE A 40 5.25 9.43 -13.68
CA ILE A 40 5.75 8.16 -13.14
C ILE A 40 5.66 8.24 -11.61
N ALA A 41 4.99 7.28 -10.99
CA ALA A 41 4.91 7.13 -9.53
C ALA A 41 5.06 5.67 -9.10
N LYS A 42 5.52 5.45 -7.87
CA LYS A 42 5.60 4.14 -7.23
C LYS A 42 4.48 4.01 -6.20
N LEU A 43 3.79 2.88 -6.21
CA LEU A 43 2.73 2.57 -5.27
C LEU A 43 3.26 1.58 -4.21
N ARG A 44 2.67 1.66 -3.01
CA ARG A 44 2.86 0.69 -1.93
C ARG A 44 1.57 0.57 -1.13
N TRP A 45 1.45 -0.51 -0.36
CA TRP A 45 0.37 -0.63 0.61
C TRP A 45 0.55 0.34 1.79
N GLU A 46 -0.59 0.79 2.28
CA GLU A 46 -0.73 1.57 3.50
C GLU A 46 -1.77 0.85 4.36
N ARG A 47 -1.46 0.71 5.64
CA ARG A 47 -2.33 0.04 6.61
C ARG A 47 -2.52 0.98 7.79
N SER A 48 -3.76 1.20 8.21
CA SER A 48 -4.05 1.88 9.49
C SER A 48 -3.36 1.17 10.66
N LYS A 49 -3.19 1.86 11.80
CA LYS A 49 -2.76 1.18 13.03
C LYS A 49 -3.76 0.14 13.52
N GLY A 50 -5.03 0.32 13.17
CA GLY A 50 -6.11 -0.59 13.53
C GLY A 50 -6.46 -0.53 15.02
N LYS A 51 -7.24 -1.53 15.46
CA LYS A 51 -7.62 -1.71 16.87
C LYS A 51 -7.23 -3.10 17.35
N SER A 52 -6.63 -3.14 18.53
CA SER A 52 -6.36 -4.35 19.29
C SER A 52 -7.54 -4.66 20.21
N PHE A 53 -8.07 -5.87 20.12
CA PHE A 53 -9.11 -6.39 21.02
C PHE A 53 -8.53 -7.49 21.91
N SER A 54 -9.05 -7.60 23.14
CA SER A 54 -8.65 -8.62 24.10
C SER A 54 -8.99 -10.02 23.56
N VAL A 55 -7.96 -10.87 23.42
CA VAL A 55 -8.16 -12.27 23.02
C VAL A 55 -8.55 -13.13 24.22
N THR A 56 -8.18 -12.72 25.44
CA THR A 56 -8.52 -13.43 26.68
C THR A 56 -9.97 -13.21 27.09
N ASP A 57 -10.46 -11.97 26.98
CA ASP A 57 -11.83 -11.62 27.39
C ASP A 57 -12.82 -11.77 26.22
N GLY A 58 -12.31 -11.82 25.00
CA GLY A 58 -13.11 -11.79 23.78
C GLY A 58 -13.62 -10.38 23.45
N PHE A 59 -14.35 -10.29 22.35
CA PHE A 59 -14.99 -9.06 21.88
C PHE A 59 -16.22 -9.41 21.03
N SER A 60 -17.16 -8.49 20.96
CA SER A 60 -18.41 -8.62 20.22
C SER A 60 -18.38 -7.88 18.88
N PRO A 61 -19.31 -8.17 17.96
CA PRO A 61 -19.53 -7.35 16.77
C PRO A 61 -19.85 -5.88 17.10
N GLU A 62 -20.54 -5.62 18.20
CA GLU A 62 -20.86 -4.27 18.67
C GLU A 62 -19.61 -3.50 19.07
N ASP A 63 -18.61 -4.15 19.68
CA ASP A 63 -17.32 -3.54 20.01
C ASP A 63 -16.55 -3.12 18.75
N ILE A 64 -16.64 -3.92 17.68
CA ILE A 64 -16.06 -3.58 16.37
C ILE A 64 -16.73 -2.33 15.80
N ASN A 65 -18.07 -2.28 15.84
CA ASN A 65 -18.82 -1.12 15.36
C ASN A 65 -18.44 0.15 16.14
N ALA A 66 -18.29 0.04 17.46
CA ALA A 66 -17.87 1.16 18.31
C ALA A 66 -16.44 1.64 17.99
N ALA A 67 -15.54 0.72 17.64
CA ALA A 67 -14.15 1.02 17.31
C ALA A 67 -13.88 1.23 15.80
N TRP A 68 -14.91 1.28 14.96
CA TRP A 68 -14.73 1.30 13.50
C TRP A 68 -13.95 2.52 13.00
N ALA A 69 -14.12 3.66 13.67
CA ALA A 69 -13.34 4.87 13.41
C ALA A 69 -11.84 4.63 13.64
N ASP A 70 -11.45 4.02 14.77
CA ASP A 70 -10.05 3.68 15.06
C ASP A 70 -9.49 2.68 14.04
N ILE A 71 -10.29 1.68 13.64
CA ILE A 71 -9.86 0.65 12.68
C ILE A 71 -9.56 1.25 11.31
N THR A 72 -10.34 2.26 10.90
CA THR A 72 -10.29 2.88 9.57
C THR A 72 -9.58 4.23 9.54
N ASP A 73 -8.93 4.64 10.63
CA ASP A 73 -8.15 5.88 10.70
C ASP A 73 -6.76 5.70 10.05
N PHE A 74 -6.49 6.49 9.02
CA PHE A 74 -5.22 6.55 8.30
C PHE A 74 -4.39 7.80 8.67
N THR A 75 -4.73 8.50 9.76
CA THR A 75 -3.94 9.64 10.24
C THR A 75 -2.52 9.24 10.67
N ASP A 76 -2.36 8.04 11.25
CA ASP A 76 -1.07 7.39 11.50
C ASP A 76 -1.10 5.97 10.91
N THR A 77 -0.07 5.60 10.15
CA THR A 77 -0.11 4.43 9.24
C THR A 77 1.19 3.65 9.25
N ASP A 78 1.08 2.37 8.92
CA ASP A 78 2.20 1.48 8.61
C ASP A 78 2.30 1.21 7.11
N HIS A 79 3.51 0.86 6.66
CA HIS A 79 3.77 0.43 5.28
C HIS A 79 4.47 -0.93 5.29
N PRO A 80 3.77 -2.02 5.69
CA PRO A 80 4.39 -3.34 5.77
C PRO A 80 4.82 -3.81 4.38
N ALA A 81 6.11 -4.07 4.22
CA ALA A 81 6.72 -4.57 2.98
C ALA A 81 6.87 -6.10 2.99
N THR A 82 6.75 -6.73 4.16
CA THR A 82 6.89 -8.18 4.33
C THR A 82 5.79 -8.78 5.19
N LEU A 83 5.58 -10.09 5.05
CA LEU A 83 4.67 -10.85 5.92
C LEU A 83 5.09 -10.76 7.40
N ALA A 84 6.40 -10.76 7.68
CA ALA A 84 6.92 -10.65 9.04
C ALA A 84 6.52 -9.32 9.69
N GLU A 85 6.68 -8.21 8.97
CA GLU A 85 6.25 -6.87 9.43
C GLU A 85 4.73 -6.80 9.65
N SER A 86 3.96 -7.37 8.72
CA SER A 86 2.49 -7.43 8.84
C SER A 86 2.05 -8.14 10.14
N ASN A 87 2.70 -9.27 10.45
CA ASN A 87 2.38 -10.12 11.60
C ASN A 87 2.77 -9.50 12.95
N LEU A 88 3.64 -8.50 13.00
CA LEU A 88 4.08 -7.89 14.27
C LEU A 88 2.91 -7.33 15.09
N ALA A 89 1.91 -6.73 14.44
CA ALA A 89 0.73 -6.19 15.11
C ALA A 89 -0.08 -7.31 15.81
N ILE A 90 -0.26 -8.44 15.13
CA ILE A 90 -0.97 -9.61 15.65
C ILE A 90 -0.20 -10.22 16.83
N ILE A 91 1.11 -10.40 16.68
CA ILE A 91 1.98 -10.97 17.73
C ILE A 91 2.00 -10.07 18.98
N ARG A 92 1.99 -8.75 18.81
CA ARG A 92 1.88 -7.81 19.94
C ARG A 92 0.56 -7.98 20.69
N ASN A 93 -0.55 -8.13 19.95
CA ASN A 93 -1.87 -8.37 20.54
C ASN A 93 -1.99 -9.72 21.27
N LEU A 94 -1.25 -10.75 20.83
CA LEU A 94 -1.23 -12.05 21.51
C LEU A 94 -0.47 -12.02 22.84
N LYS A 95 0.36 -11.00 23.08
CA LYS A 95 1.19 -10.87 24.28
C LYS A 95 0.66 -9.84 25.29
N SER A 96 -0.38 -9.09 24.93
CA SER A 96 -1.09 -8.15 25.81
C SER A 96 -2.16 -8.88 26.58
#